data_AF-A0A534YUX7-F1
#
_entry.id   AF-A0A534YUX7-F1
#
_cell.length_a   1.000
_cell.length_b   1.000
_cell.length_c   1.000
_cell.angle_alpha   90.00
_cell.angle_beta   90.00
_cell.angle_gamma   90.00
#
_symmetry.space_group_name_H-M   'P 1'
#
loop_
_entity.id
_entity.type
_entity.pdbx_description
1 polymer ?
#
loop_
_entity_poly.entity_id
_entity_poly.type
_entity_poly.pdbx_seq_one_letter_code
_entity_poly.pdbx_strand_id
1 'polypeptide(L)'
;MRRMLLCCVAAVAVCSSAAADDCNPFGNAPRTIVPDSTVTTCSGGTTIGPWPDGDGTPRHACLYEPAFASAARPLPLVVYLHPSLFTADTIPFATNLLAFRDTANVSGDPARPGFILLAPWGRATTHFYPAPDDQGTGWDNWYRQLDPSGGARIIGGLAYPQNVDAATIDHFIAQEVATGKVDTKRIYVTGWSNGSAMGFLYALDRPQIAALAVYSAPNPFRAFNDPCPQTPVFGRPSSDAQVRLFNRRLPTYHVHNDCDIAGICPNGELLRTQLQAIRIGFTDVIINSAQQRVAACLDACGTNPDADVNFADNPLGYTVGSENHGRWPSLWTQDMLDFFRTHPLR
;
A
#
# COMPACT_ATOMS: atom_id res chain seq x y z
N MET A 1 0.63 -0.78 -59.88
CA MET A 1 -0.34 0.01 -59.12
C MET A 1 -0.14 -0.25 -57.63
N ARG A 2 0.46 0.72 -56.92
CA ARG A 2 0.59 0.72 -55.45
C ARG A 2 -0.77 1.08 -54.84
N ARG A 3 -1.30 0.27 -53.94
CA ARG A 3 -2.30 0.72 -52.95
C ARG A 3 -1.88 0.26 -51.56
N MET A 4 -1.37 1.26 -50.83
CA MET A 4 -1.41 1.43 -49.39
C MET A 4 -2.74 0.91 -48.81
N LEU A 5 -2.68 0.06 -47.78
CA LEU A 5 -3.75 -0.02 -46.79
C LEU A 5 -3.17 0.49 -45.47
N LEU A 6 -3.66 1.65 -45.06
CA LEU A 6 -3.36 2.35 -43.83
C LEU A 6 -4.28 1.82 -42.72
N CYS A 7 -3.72 1.74 -41.51
CA CYS A 7 -4.29 1.68 -40.17
C CYS A 7 -5.81 1.78 -39.99
N CYS A 8 -6.34 0.88 -39.17
CA CYS A 8 -7.30 1.21 -38.10
C CYS A 8 -6.98 0.35 -36.86
N VAL A 9 -6.05 0.83 -36.02
CA VAL A 9 -6.01 0.44 -34.59
C VAL A 9 -6.71 1.56 -33.84
N ALA A 10 -7.97 1.37 -33.48
CA ALA A 10 -8.70 2.26 -32.58
C ALA A 10 -9.93 1.54 -32.02
N ALA A 11 -9.77 0.92 -30.85
CA ALA A 11 -10.87 0.64 -29.92
C ALA A 11 -10.32 0.15 -28.57
N VAL A 12 -9.66 1.04 -27.81
CA VAL A 12 -9.56 0.88 -26.35
C VAL A 12 -9.69 2.27 -25.74
N ALA A 13 -10.52 2.38 -24.69
CA ALA A 13 -10.72 3.53 -23.82
C ALA A 13 -11.65 4.66 -24.33
N VAL A 14 -12.98 4.43 -24.27
CA VAL A 14 -13.97 5.54 -24.27
C VAL A 14 -14.97 5.45 -23.11
N CYS A 15 -14.96 4.40 -22.28
CA CYS A 15 -15.91 4.30 -21.15
C CYS A 15 -15.41 4.89 -19.81
N SER A 16 -14.16 5.38 -19.72
CA SER A 16 -13.58 5.86 -18.45
C SER A 16 -13.77 7.35 -18.17
N SER A 17 -14.16 8.16 -19.16
CA SER A 17 -14.20 9.62 -18.99
C SER A 17 -15.49 10.15 -18.38
N ALA A 18 -16.59 9.41 -18.43
CA ALA A 18 -17.90 9.89 -17.96
C ALA A 18 -18.11 9.77 -16.43
N ALA A 19 -17.31 8.94 -15.73
CA ALA A 19 -17.37 8.80 -14.28
C ALA A 19 -16.53 9.85 -13.53
N ALA A 20 -15.68 10.60 -14.24
CA ALA A 20 -14.71 11.51 -13.62
C ALA A 20 -15.27 12.89 -13.25
N ASP A 21 -16.42 13.29 -13.82
CA ASP A 21 -17.00 14.63 -13.61
C ASP A 21 -17.63 14.80 -12.21
N ASP A 22 -17.96 13.69 -11.53
CA ASP A 22 -18.45 13.67 -10.14
C ASP A 22 -17.34 13.41 -9.11
N CYS A 23 -16.12 13.15 -9.58
CA CYS A 23 -14.96 12.87 -8.74
C CYS A 23 -14.17 14.15 -8.47
N ASN A 24 -13.41 14.16 -7.38
CA ASN A 24 -12.49 15.25 -7.11
C ASN A 24 -11.11 14.98 -7.78
N PRO A 25 -10.21 15.98 -7.87
CA PRO A 25 -8.88 15.82 -8.46
C PRO A 25 -7.98 14.75 -7.81
N PHE A 26 -8.41 14.20 -6.68
CA PHE A 26 -7.75 13.19 -5.88
C PHE A 26 -8.63 11.94 -5.69
N GLY A 27 -9.60 11.71 -6.57
CA GLY A 27 -10.49 10.55 -6.54
C GLY A 27 -11.73 10.80 -5.72
N ASN A 28 -11.98 9.96 -4.71
CA ASN A 28 -13.15 10.07 -3.86
C ASN A 28 -12.96 11.16 -2.81
N ALA A 29 -14.04 11.64 -2.18
CA ALA A 29 -13.92 12.45 -0.96
C ALA A 29 -13.31 11.62 0.19
N PRO A 30 -12.67 12.27 1.19
CA PRO A 30 -12.20 11.58 2.39
C PRO A 30 -13.26 10.67 3.01
N ARG A 31 -12.87 9.45 3.40
CA ARG A 31 -13.82 8.49 3.95
C ARG A 31 -14.37 8.93 5.32
N THR A 32 -15.65 8.65 5.53
CA THR A 32 -16.35 9.02 6.76
C THR A 32 -15.88 8.14 7.91
N ILE A 33 -15.55 8.75 9.05
CA ILE A 33 -15.24 8.02 10.28
C ILE A 33 -16.47 7.26 10.77
N VAL A 34 -16.26 6.02 11.19
CA VAL A 34 -17.26 5.18 11.83
C VAL A 34 -16.78 4.79 13.24
N PRO A 35 -17.65 4.29 14.13
CA PRO A 35 -17.21 3.80 15.43
C PRO A 35 -16.16 2.70 15.29
N ASP A 36 -15.04 2.85 15.99
CA ASP A 36 -14.01 1.82 16.08
C ASP A 36 -14.25 0.95 17.32
N SER A 37 -14.33 -0.36 17.12
CA SER A 37 -14.42 -1.35 18.20
C SER A 37 -13.17 -2.20 18.32
N THR A 38 -12.18 -1.96 17.47
CA THR A 38 -10.93 -2.70 17.48
C THR A 38 -10.03 -2.26 18.63
N VAL A 39 -9.29 -3.21 19.19
CA VAL A 39 -8.33 -2.95 20.26
C VAL A 39 -6.94 -3.29 19.72
N THR A 40 -6.00 -2.37 19.89
CA THR A 40 -4.59 -2.60 19.54
C THR A 40 -3.76 -2.62 20.81
N THR A 41 -3.04 -3.71 21.02
CA THR A 41 -2.23 -3.93 22.23
C THR A 41 -0.76 -3.57 22.02
N CYS A 42 -0.28 -3.57 20.77
CA CYS A 42 1.13 -3.48 20.44
C CYS A 42 1.95 -4.58 21.13
N SER A 43 1.40 -5.80 21.23
CA SER A 43 2.05 -6.92 21.91
C SER A 43 3.48 -7.16 21.41
N GLY A 44 4.46 -7.16 22.32
CA GLY A 44 5.89 -7.28 22.01
C GLY A 44 6.59 -5.98 21.58
N GLY A 45 5.87 -4.86 21.58
CA GLY A 45 6.38 -3.52 21.27
C GLY A 45 5.88 -2.48 22.29
N THR A 46 5.91 -1.21 21.90
CA THR A 46 5.43 -0.09 22.69
C THR A 46 4.44 0.76 21.89
N THR A 47 3.41 1.27 22.55
CA THR A 47 2.52 2.27 21.96
C THR A 47 3.18 3.64 22.04
N ILE A 48 3.21 4.36 20.92
CA ILE A 48 3.63 5.78 20.85
C ILE A 48 2.44 6.66 20.45
N GLY A 49 2.48 7.94 20.85
CA GLY A 49 1.35 8.88 20.78
C GLY A 49 0.70 9.13 22.15
N PRO A 50 -0.48 9.76 22.21
CA PRO A 50 -1.31 10.19 21.08
C PRO A 50 -0.74 11.39 20.34
N TRP A 51 -0.99 11.45 19.03
CA TRP A 51 -0.84 12.66 18.22
C TRP A 51 -2.19 13.04 17.61
N PRO A 52 -2.70 14.27 17.78
CA PRO A 52 -3.94 14.69 17.14
C PRO A 52 -3.70 14.92 15.63
N ASP A 53 -4.46 14.23 14.78
CA ASP A 53 -4.41 14.46 13.33
C ASP A 53 -5.10 15.78 12.92
N GLY A 54 -5.14 16.03 11.61
CA GLY A 54 -5.77 17.23 11.04
C GLY A 54 -7.27 17.37 11.35
N ASP A 55 -7.94 16.27 11.71
CA ASP A 55 -9.35 16.24 12.10
C ASP A 55 -9.52 16.29 13.64
N GLY A 56 -8.41 16.35 14.39
CA GLY A 56 -8.39 16.31 15.85
C GLY A 56 -8.52 14.91 16.45
N THR A 57 -8.47 13.86 15.63
CA THR A 57 -8.57 12.47 16.09
C THR A 57 -7.22 12.02 16.66
N PRO A 58 -7.17 11.41 17.87
CA PRO A 58 -5.93 10.90 18.42
C PRO A 58 -5.43 9.71 17.59
N ARG A 59 -4.17 9.77 17.18
CA ARG A 59 -3.46 8.73 16.43
C ARG A 59 -2.36 8.13 17.28
N HIS A 60 -2.10 6.85 17.04
CA HIS A 60 -1.08 6.06 17.72
C HIS A 60 -0.32 5.20 16.71
N ALA A 61 0.80 4.64 17.17
CA ALA A 61 1.52 3.61 16.46
C ALA A 61 2.08 2.57 17.43
N CYS A 62 2.32 1.36 16.94
CA CYS A 62 3.16 0.38 17.61
C CYS A 62 4.61 0.52 17.15
N LEU A 63 5.54 0.54 18.09
CA LEU A 63 6.97 0.60 17.86
C LEU A 63 7.63 -0.68 18.38
N TYR A 64 8.39 -1.34 17.51
CA TYR A 64 9.20 -2.51 17.83
C TYR A 64 10.66 -2.16 17.55
N GLU A 65 11.30 -1.55 18.54
CA GLU A 65 12.71 -1.14 18.47
C GLU A 65 13.61 -2.24 19.07
N PRO A 66 14.63 -2.75 18.34
CA PRO A 66 15.65 -3.62 18.93
C PRO A 66 16.37 -2.92 20.09
N ALA A 67 16.65 -3.64 21.19
CA ALA A 67 17.29 -3.07 22.37
C ALA A 67 18.69 -2.45 22.11
N PHE A 68 19.35 -2.85 21.02
CA PHE A 68 20.66 -2.34 20.61
C PHE A 68 20.58 -1.14 19.65
N ALA A 69 19.39 -0.70 19.24
CA ALA A 69 19.21 0.48 18.41
C ALA A 69 19.71 1.73 19.15
N SER A 70 20.58 2.51 18.52
CA SER A 70 21.16 3.70 19.13
C SER A 70 21.58 4.71 18.07
N ALA A 71 21.74 5.98 18.47
CA ALA A 71 22.22 7.02 17.55
C ALA A 71 23.64 6.74 17.02
N ALA A 72 24.47 6.01 17.77
CA ALA A 72 25.80 5.58 17.32
C ALA A 72 25.75 4.43 16.30
N ARG A 73 24.64 3.67 16.27
CA ARG A 73 24.43 2.53 15.38
C ARG A 73 23.00 2.60 14.84
N PRO A 74 22.69 3.58 13.97
CA PRO A 74 21.34 3.75 13.45
C PRO A 74 20.92 2.51 12.63
N LEU A 75 19.65 2.15 12.67
CA LEU A 75 19.08 0.99 11.98
C LEU A 75 18.10 1.45 10.89
N PRO A 76 17.90 0.65 9.83
CA PRO A 76 16.78 0.83 8.92
C PRO A 76 15.44 0.93 9.64
N LEU A 77 14.52 1.72 9.09
CA LEU A 77 13.14 1.80 9.54
C LEU A 77 12.25 1.08 8.52
N VAL A 78 11.46 0.11 8.99
CA VAL A 78 10.42 -0.55 8.20
C VAL A 78 9.07 -0.10 8.76
N VAL A 79 8.24 0.51 7.91
CA VAL A 79 6.89 0.91 8.25
C VAL A 79 5.92 -0.16 7.79
N TYR A 80 5.14 -0.74 8.70
CA TYR A 80 4.13 -1.75 8.39
C TYR A 80 2.72 -1.14 8.46
N LEU A 81 1.97 -1.31 7.38
CA LEU A 81 0.57 -0.91 7.28
C LEU A 81 -0.32 -2.15 7.30
N HIS A 82 -1.14 -2.27 8.35
CA HIS A 82 -1.98 -3.44 8.60
C HIS A 82 -3.13 -3.58 7.58
N PRO A 83 -3.69 -4.79 7.38
CA PRO A 83 -4.88 -4.95 6.54
C PRO A 83 -6.11 -4.32 7.20
N SER A 84 -7.15 -4.07 6.40
CA SER A 84 -8.45 -3.63 6.91
C SER A 84 -9.07 -4.69 7.84
N LEU A 85 -9.98 -4.27 8.72
CA LEU A 85 -10.64 -5.07 9.77
C LEU A 85 -9.72 -5.62 10.87
N PHE A 86 -8.41 -5.55 10.70
CA PHE A 86 -7.43 -5.94 11.70
C PHE A 86 -6.52 -4.76 12.06
N THR A 87 -5.78 -4.89 13.15
CA THR A 87 -4.91 -3.82 13.65
C THR A 87 -3.43 -4.14 13.44
N ALA A 88 -2.55 -3.26 13.93
CA ALA A 88 -1.11 -3.49 13.96
C ALA A 88 -0.71 -4.78 14.74
N ASP A 89 -1.61 -5.33 15.56
CA ASP A 89 -1.41 -6.62 16.26
C ASP A 89 -1.33 -7.82 15.30
N THR A 90 -1.63 -7.63 14.01
CA THR A 90 -1.28 -8.62 12.97
C THR A 90 0.23 -8.91 12.94
N ILE A 91 1.09 -7.96 13.32
CA ILE A 91 2.55 -8.16 13.40
C ILE A 91 2.90 -9.35 14.31
N PRO A 92 2.59 -9.34 15.62
CA PRO A 92 2.93 -10.44 16.53
C PRO A 92 2.11 -11.72 16.33
N PHE A 93 0.89 -11.64 15.79
CA PHE A 93 -0.03 -12.79 15.79
C PHE A 93 -0.22 -13.45 14.42
N ALA A 94 0.04 -12.75 13.31
CA ALA A 94 -0.26 -13.25 11.96
C ALA A 94 0.93 -13.17 10.99
N THR A 95 1.95 -12.35 11.27
CA THR A 95 3.18 -12.29 10.48
C THR A 95 4.34 -12.98 11.19
N ASN A 96 5.47 -13.14 10.48
CA ASN A 96 6.75 -13.54 11.07
C ASN A 96 7.79 -12.40 11.08
N LEU A 97 7.39 -11.14 10.91
CA LEU A 97 8.32 -9.99 10.84
C LEU A 97 9.19 -9.87 12.10
N LEU A 98 8.62 -10.10 13.28
CA LEU A 98 9.37 -10.00 14.56
C LEU A 98 10.46 -11.07 14.70
N ALA A 99 10.35 -12.21 14.01
CA ALA A 99 11.40 -13.24 14.00
C ALA A 99 12.69 -12.76 13.30
N PHE A 100 12.58 -11.75 12.43
CA PHE A 100 13.70 -11.17 11.68
C PHE A 100 14.19 -9.84 12.25
N ARG A 101 13.42 -9.20 13.14
CA ARG A 101 13.66 -7.83 13.63
C ARG A 101 15.08 -7.58 14.12
N ASP A 102 15.66 -8.56 14.82
CA ASP A 102 16.97 -8.40 15.46
C ASP A 102 18.13 -9.01 14.65
N THR A 103 17.82 -9.79 13.61
CA THR A 103 18.81 -10.67 12.92
C THR A 103 18.96 -10.41 11.43
N ALA A 104 17.94 -9.86 10.75
CA ALA A 104 18.00 -9.62 9.31
C ALA A 104 18.98 -8.50 8.96
N ASN A 105 19.77 -8.68 7.91
CA ASN A 105 20.75 -7.68 7.46
C ASN A 105 20.10 -6.53 6.64
N VAL A 106 19.04 -5.90 7.10
CA VAL A 106 18.35 -4.84 6.31
C VAL A 106 19.27 -3.62 6.07
N SER A 107 20.27 -3.40 6.93
CA SER A 107 21.23 -2.30 6.82
C SER A 107 22.23 -2.46 5.67
N GLY A 108 22.38 -3.67 5.14
CA GLY A 108 23.44 -4.03 4.19
C GLY A 108 24.81 -4.24 4.83
N ASP A 109 24.92 -4.07 6.15
CA ASP A 109 26.11 -4.36 6.95
C ASP A 109 25.82 -5.55 7.88
N PRO A 110 26.40 -6.75 7.62
CA PRO A 110 26.21 -7.92 8.47
C PRO A 110 26.61 -7.72 9.94
N ALA A 111 27.47 -6.75 10.25
CA ALA A 111 27.85 -6.41 11.62
C ALA A 111 26.82 -5.52 12.33
N ARG A 112 25.81 -5.05 11.61
CA ARG A 112 24.70 -4.23 12.10
C ARG A 112 23.36 -4.84 11.62
N PRO A 113 23.00 -6.03 12.12
CA PRO A 113 21.73 -6.65 11.80
C PRO A 113 20.57 -5.88 12.45
N GLY A 114 19.38 -6.20 11.98
CA GLY A 114 18.11 -5.74 12.49
C GLY A 114 17.56 -4.48 11.82
N PHE A 115 16.34 -4.13 12.23
CA PHE A 115 15.60 -2.96 11.78
C PHE A 115 14.61 -2.52 12.87
N ILE A 116 14.27 -1.24 12.87
CA ILE A 116 13.16 -0.70 13.66
C ILE A 116 11.88 -0.95 12.87
N LEU A 117 10.86 -1.51 13.51
CA LEU A 117 9.55 -1.72 12.90
C LEU A 117 8.53 -0.76 13.53
N LEU A 118 7.95 0.09 12.69
CA LEU A 118 6.94 1.09 13.07
C LEU A 118 5.61 0.74 12.40
N ALA A 119 4.53 0.73 13.15
CA ALA A 119 3.20 0.41 12.63
C ALA A 119 2.16 1.43 13.10
N PRO A 120 1.96 2.53 12.35
CA PRO A 120 0.89 3.47 12.60
C PRO A 120 -0.47 2.77 12.53
N TRP A 121 -1.42 3.22 13.36
CA TRP A 121 -2.76 2.66 13.37
C TRP A 121 -3.60 3.31 12.27
N GLY A 122 -4.37 2.52 11.54
CA GLY A 122 -5.42 2.99 10.64
C GLY A 122 -6.55 3.70 11.39
N ARG A 123 -7.62 4.05 10.68
CA ARG A 123 -8.85 4.61 11.26
C ARG A 123 -10.02 3.73 10.92
N ALA A 124 -11.01 3.68 11.80
CA ALA A 124 -12.30 3.13 11.44
C ALA A 124 -13.03 4.09 10.49
N THR A 125 -13.18 3.68 9.23
CA THR A 125 -13.88 4.48 8.21
C THR A 125 -14.84 3.64 7.39
N THR A 126 -15.66 4.28 6.54
CA THR A 126 -16.37 3.59 5.47
C THR A 126 -15.42 3.26 4.32
N HIS A 127 -15.61 2.12 3.68
CA HIS A 127 -14.78 1.61 2.58
C HIS A 127 -15.61 1.40 1.32
N PHE A 128 -14.95 1.19 0.18
CA PHE A 128 -15.60 0.72 -1.06
C PHE A 128 -15.32 -0.77 -1.33
N TYR A 129 -15.13 -1.55 -0.26
CA TYR A 129 -15.06 -3.01 -0.35
C TYR A 129 -16.40 -3.66 -0.05
N PRO A 130 -16.61 -4.94 -0.41
CA PRO A 130 -17.79 -5.68 0.00
C PRO A 130 -17.85 -5.89 1.52
N ALA A 131 -19.07 -6.00 2.05
CA ALA A 131 -19.28 -6.37 3.45
C ALA A 131 -18.58 -7.71 3.79
N PRO A 132 -18.00 -7.85 4.99
CA PRO A 132 -18.04 -6.91 6.12
C PRO A 132 -16.96 -5.82 6.09
N ASP A 133 -16.15 -5.74 5.03
CA ASP A 133 -15.07 -4.75 4.90
C ASP A 133 -15.54 -3.44 4.22
N ASP A 134 -16.84 -3.23 4.09
CA ASP A 134 -17.43 -1.96 3.64
C ASP A 134 -17.30 -0.85 4.69
N GLN A 135 -16.83 -1.20 5.90
CA GLN A 135 -16.46 -0.28 6.97
C GLN A 135 -15.57 -0.97 8.01
N GLY A 136 -14.85 -0.18 8.80
CA GLY A 136 -14.04 -0.67 9.92
C GLY A 136 -12.64 -0.08 9.89
N THR A 137 -11.76 -0.59 10.77
CA THR A 137 -10.37 -0.12 10.83
C THR A 137 -9.65 -0.40 9.51
N GLY A 138 -8.89 0.57 9.02
CA GLY A 138 -8.21 0.48 7.74
C GLY A 138 -7.57 1.81 7.32
N TRP A 139 -7.36 1.95 6.02
CA TRP A 139 -6.68 3.09 5.40
C TRP A 139 -7.53 3.67 4.28
N ASP A 140 -7.65 4.99 4.23
CA ASP A 140 -8.30 5.67 3.11
C ASP A 140 -7.37 5.67 1.88
N ASN A 141 -7.45 4.62 1.06
CA ASN A 141 -6.74 4.54 -0.22
C ASN A 141 -7.55 5.08 -1.41
N TRP A 142 -8.71 5.71 -1.16
CA TRP A 142 -9.61 6.22 -2.20
C TRP A 142 -9.51 7.73 -2.36
N TYR A 143 -9.14 8.45 -1.30
CA TYR A 143 -8.76 9.85 -1.34
C TYR A 143 -7.24 10.03 -1.48
N ARG A 144 -6.79 10.42 -2.67
CA ARG A 144 -5.39 10.38 -3.09
C ARG A 144 -4.71 11.74 -3.07
N GLN A 145 -5.08 12.60 -2.11
CA GLN A 145 -4.32 13.82 -1.85
C GLN A 145 -3.11 13.47 -0.98
N LEU A 146 -2.03 13.03 -1.62
CA LEU A 146 -0.77 12.67 -0.94
C LEU A 146 0.37 13.64 -1.27
N ASP A 147 0.12 14.92 -1.55
CA ASP A 147 1.20 15.86 -1.85
C ASP A 147 2.19 15.94 -0.65
N PRO A 148 3.49 15.66 -0.87
CA PRO A 148 4.47 15.62 0.22
C PRO A 148 4.70 16.97 0.89
N SER A 149 4.17 18.08 0.34
CA SER A 149 4.23 19.38 1.03
C SER A 149 3.36 19.43 2.30
N GLY A 150 2.48 18.45 2.50
CA GLY A 150 1.69 18.29 3.73
C GLY A 150 0.53 19.28 3.91
N GLY A 151 0.22 20.06 2.87
CA GLY A 151 -0.77 21.15 2.95
C GLY A 151 -1.95 20.89 2.02
N ALA A 152 -3.06 21.59 2.30
CA ALA A 152 -4.22 21.56 1.41
C ALA A 152 -3.87 22.05 0.01
N ARG A 153 -4.41 21.42 -1.02
CA ARG A 153 -4.29 21.83 -2.42
C ARG A 153 -5.48 22.66 -2.83
N ILE A 154 -5.23 23.82 -3.44
CA ILE A 154 -6.29 24.66 -3.99
C ILE A 154 -6.43 24.38 -5.49
N ILE A 155 -7.57 23.85 -5.92
CA ILE A 155 -7.89 23.58 -7.32
C ILE A 155 -9.29 24.12 -7.59
N GLY A 156 -9.44 25.00 -8.59
CA GLY A 156 -10.74 25.60 -8.92
C GLY A 156 -11.36 26.44 -7.79
N GLY A 157 -10.53 26.95 -6.85
CA GLY A 157 -11.01 27.69 -5.67
C GLY A 157 -11.46 26.81 -4.50
N LEU A 158 -11.44 25.49 -4.65
CA LEU A 158 -11.74 24.53 -3.58
C LEU A 158 -10.46 24.01 -2.92
N ALA A 159 -10.51 23.85 -1.60
CA ALA A 159 -9.42 23.31 -0.81
C ALA A 159 -9.58 21.81 -0.60
N TYR A 160 -8.53 21.06 -0.89
CA TYR A 160 -8.46 19.61 -0.71
C TYR A 160 -7.40 19.30 0.35
N PRO A 161 -7.78 18.93 1.59
CA PRO A 161 -6.83 18.66 2.66
C PRO A 161 -5.93 17.46 2.34
N GLN A 162 -4.77 17.36 2.99
CA GLN A 162 -3.94 16.17 2.86
C GLN A 162 -4.71 14.94 3.36
N ASN A 163 -4.51 13.79 2.73
CA ASN A 163 -4.94 12.50 3.29
C ASN A 163 -4.33 12.35 4.70
N VAL A 164 -5.19 12.29 5.71
CA VAL A 164 -4.76 12.31 7.11
C VAL A 164 -4.05 11.03 7.55
N ASP A 165 -4.28 9.91 6.87
CA ASP A 165 -3.53 8.68 7.11
C ASP A 165 -2.09 8.82 6.62
N ALA A 166 -1.87 9.44 5.46
CA ALA A 166 -0.53 9.79 5.00
C ALA A 166 0.18 10.76 5.95
N ALA A 167 -0.53 11.78 6.45
CA ALA A 167 -0.01 12.74 7.43
C ALA A 167 0.36 12.06 8.76
N THR A 168 -0.44 11.07 9.19
CA THR A 168 -0.18 10.26 10.39
C THR A 168 1.09 9.42 10.23
N ILE A 169 1.27 8.78 9.07
CA ILE A 169 2.49 8.02 8.77
C ILE A 169 3.71 8.95 8.75
N ASP A 170 3.60 10.12 8.10
CA ASP A 170 4.67 11.14 8.08
C ASP A 170 5.06 11.57 9.50
N HIS A 171 4.08 11.81 10.38
CA HIS A 171 4.31 12.19 11.77
C HIS A 171 5.14 11.14 12.52
N PHE A 172 4.71 9.87 12.51
CA PHE A 172 5.41 8.84 13.29
C PHE A 172 6.77 8.49 12.70
N ILE A 173 6.95 8.53 11.38
CA ILE A 173 8.29 8.41 10.79
C ILE A 173 9.18 9.57 11.26
N ALA A 174 8.69 10.81 11.22
CA ALA A 174 9.45 11.97 11.67
C ALA A 174 9.82 11.88 13.15
N GLN A 175 8.92 11.38 13.99
CA GLN A 175 9.18 11.12 15.41
C GLN A 175 10.33 10.13 15.59
N GLU A 176 10.32 9.00 14.88
CA GLU A 176 11.39 8.01 14.97
C GLU A 176 12.71 8.51 14.38
N VAL A 177 12.67 9.26 13.28
CA VAL A 177 13.87 9.91 12.72
C VAL A 177 14.49 10.89 13.70
N ALA A 178 13.69 11.65 14.46
CA ALA A 178 14.17 12.61 15.44
C ALA A 178 14.94 11.98 16.61
N THR A 179 14.78 10.67 16.86
CA THR A 179 15.57 9.94 17.87
C THR A 179 17.05 9.81 17.50
N GLY A 180 17.40 10.01 16.21
CA GLY A 180 18.73 9.76 15.67
C GLY A 180 19.07 8.27 15.48
N LYS A 181 18.18 7.35 15.86
CA LYS A 181 18.38 5.89 15.75
C LYS A 181 18.02 5.33 14.38
N VAL A 182 17.39 6.12 13.51
CA VAL A 182 16.97 5.70 12.17
C VAL A 182 18.05 6.04 11.14
N ASP A 183 18.43 5.05 10.32
CA ASP A 183 19.19 5.27 9.09
C ASP A 183 18.25 5.86 8.04
N THR A 184 18.29 7.18 7.86
CA THR A 184 17.39 7.91 6.96
C THR A 184 17.59 7.59 5.48
N LYS A 185 18.65 6.86 5.11
CA LYS A 185 18.79 6.32 3.75
C LYS A 185 17.99 5.03 3.54
N ARG A 186 17.40 4.49 4.59
CA ARG A 186 16.80 3.15 4.65
C ARG A 186 15.47 3.17 5.39
N ILE A 187 14.56 4.00 4.90
CA ILE A 187 13.16 4.01 5.34
C ILE A 187 12.36 3.26 4.28
N TYR A 188 11.71 2.19 4.70
CA TYR A 188 10.99 1.25 3.85
C TYR A 188 9.53 1.16 4.26
N VAL A 189 8.67 0.75 3.33
CA VAL A 189 7.26 0.51 3.59
C VAL A 189 6.91 -0.91 3.20
N THR A 190 6.14 -1.56 4.06
CA THR A 190 5.49 -2.84 3.82
C THR A 190 4.05 -2.78 4.31
N GLY A 191 3.25 -3.76 3.94
CA GLY A 191 1.87 -3.84 4.35
C GLY A 191 1.17 -5.02 3.71
N TRP A 192 -0.07 -5.22 4.14
CA TRP A 192 -0.93 -6.32 3.72
C TRP A 192 -2.31 -5.80 3.30
N SER A 193 -2.88 -6.30 2.19
CA SER A 193 -4.26 -5.99 1.77
C SER A 193 -4.45 -4.48 1.58
N ASN A 194 -5.51 -3.88 2.15
CA ASN A 194 -5.74 -2.44 2.20
C ASN A 194 -4.51 -1.63 2.70
N GLY A 195 -3.75 -2.16 3.67
CA GLY A 195 -2.49 -1.56 4.10
C GLY A 195 -1.41 -1.54 3.01
N SER A 196 -1.37 -2.54 2.13
CA SER A 196 -0.51 -2.51 0.95
C SER A 196 -0.96 -1.50 -0.10
N ALA A 197 -2.28 -1.35 -0.30
CA ALA A 197 -2.83 -0.32 -1.20
C ALA A 197 -2.40 1.08 -0.72
N MET A 198 -2.56 1.35 0.59
CA MET A 198 -2.04 2.57 1.20
C MET A 198 -0.51 2.65 1.12
N GLY A 199 0.20 1.53 1.27
CA GLY A 199 1.66 1.46 1.13
C GLY A 199 2.14 1.88 -0.26
N PHE A 200 1.45 1.45 -1.32
CA PHE A 200 1.70 1.92 -2.68
C PHE A 200 1.51 3.42 -2.79
N LEU A 201 0.34 3.95 -2.40
CA LEU A 201 0.08 5.39 -2.46
C LEU A 201 1.14 6.18 -1.69
N TYR A 202 1.35 5.83 -0.43
CA TYR A 202 2.28 6.53 0.45
C TYR A 202 3.71 6.52 -0.10
N ALA A 203 4.25 5.35 -0.46
CA ALA A 203 5.63 5.24 -0.93
C ALA A 203 5.85 5.90 -2.31
N LEU A 204 4.84 5.85 -3.20
CA LEU A 204 4.89 6.51 -4.52
C LEU A 204 4.84 8.04 -4.42
N ASP A 205 4.42 8.59 -3.28
CA ASP A 205 4.30 10.02 -3.03
C ASP A 205 5.34 10.58 -2.05
N ARG A 206 6.22 9.73 -1.50
CA ARG A 206 7.24 10.13 -0.51
C ARG A 206 8.65 9.82 -1.00
N PRO A 207 9.38 10.82 -1.53
CA PRO A 207 10.75 10.64 -2.04
C PRO A 207 11.76 10.14 -0.99
N GLN A 208 11.46 10.27 0.31
CA GLN A 208 12.28 9.72 1.39
C GLN A 208 12.08 8.22 1.62
N ILE A 209 11.10 7.58 0.97
CA ILE A 209 10.91 6.13 1.05
C ILE A 209 11.80 5.47 0.00
N ALA A 210 12.69 4.62 0.50
CA ALA A 210 13.75 3.98 -0.27
C ALA A 210 13.22 2.85 -1.16
N ALA A 211 12.30 2.05 -0.65
CA ALA A 211 11.66 0.95 -1.36
C ALA A 211 10.35 0.50 -0.70
N LEU A 212 9.51 -0.18 -1.48
CA LEU A 212 8.23 -0.74 -1.07
C LEU A 212 8.25 -2.25 -1.29
N ALA A 213 7.87 -3.05 -0.29
CA ALA A 213 7.66 -4.49 -0.44
C ALA A 213 6.37 -4.89 0.28
N VAL A 214 5.37 -5.36 -0.46
CA VAL A 214 4.00 -5.56 0.06
C VAL A 214 3.40 -6.90 -0.33
N TYR A 215 2.33 -7.29 0.36
CA TYR A 215 1.62 -8.54 0.13
C TYR A 215 0.11 -8.36 -0.14
N SER A 216 -0.38 -9.00 -1.20
CA SER A 216 -1.82 -9.04 -1.54
C SER A 216 -2.45 -7.65 -1.67
N ALA A 217 -1.75 -6.72 -2.31
CA ALA A 217 -2.25 -5.36 -2.53
C ALA A 217 -3.41 -5.33 -3.53
N PRO A 218 -4.60 -4.80 -3.14
CA PRO A 218 -5.52 -4.22 -4.10
C PRO A 218 -4.84 -3.06 -4.82
N ASN A 219 -5.15 -2.86 -6.09
CA ASN A 219 -4.72 -1.72 -6.87
C ASN A 219 -5.32 -0.43 -6.28
N PRO A 220 -4.50 0.46 -5.68
CA PRO A 220 -5.03 1.64 -5.00
C PRO A 220 -5.64 2.65 -5.96
N PHE A 221 -5.42 2.52 -7.27
CA PHE A 221 -5.93 3.44 -8.28
C PHE A 221 -7.27 3.01 -8.88
N ARG A 222 -7.59 1.72 -8.76
CA ARG A 222 -8.82 1.10 -9.27
C ARG A 222 -8.93 -0.35 -8.81
N ALA A 223 -9.70 -0.59 -7.77
CA ALA A 223 -10.07 -1.93 -7.32
C ALA A 223 -11.51 -1.92 -6.81
N PHE A 224 -12.18 -3.07 -6.87
CA PHE A 224 -13.54 -3.29 -6.39
C PHE A 224 -14.56 -2.30 -6.94
N ASN A 225 -14.48 -2.00 -8.24
CA ASN A 225 -15.32 -0.99 -8.90
C ASN A 225 -15.28 0.39 -8.22
N ASP A 226 -14.09 0.81 -7.77
CA ASP A 226 -13.84 2.18 -7.29
C ASP A 226 -14.61 3.22 -8.11
N PRO A 227 -15.51 4.01 -7.49
CA PRO A 227 -16.31 5.02 -8.19
C PRO A 227 -15.47 6.10 -8.87
N CYS A 228 -14.29 6.38 -8.31
CA CYS A 228 -13.39 7.43 -8.78
C CYS A 228 -11.99 6.88 -9.07
N PRO A 229 -11.86 6.05 -10.12
CA PRO A 229 -10.57 5.49 -10.50
C PRO A 229 -9.67 6.60 -11.05
N GLN A 230 -8.38 6.51 -10.76
CA GLN A 230 -7.40 7.47 -11.25
C GLN A 230 -6.27 6.79 -12.00
N THR A 231 -5.64 7.49 -12.93
CA THR A 231 -4.43 7.03 -13.62
C THR A 231 -3.21 7.74 -13.02
N PRO A 232 -2.20 7.00 -12.51
CA PRO A 232 -1.00 7.63 -11.97
C PRO A 232 -0.16 8.28 -13.06
N VAL A 233 0.33 9.49 -12.81
CA VAL A 233 1.22 10.24 -13.72
C VAL A 233 2.33 10.94 -12.93
N PHE A 234 3.46 11.25 -13.58
CA PHE A 234 4.50 12.11 -12.97
C PHE A 234 4.42 13.58 -13.41
N GLY A 235 3.69 13.84 -14.49
CA GLY A 235 3.47 15.19 -15.00
C GLY A 235 2.39 15.92 -14.20
N ARG A 236 2.04 17.12 -14.69
CA ARG A 236 0.81 17.78 -14.28
C ARG A 236 -0.38 16.94 -14.75
N PRO A 237 -1.34 16.59 -13.88
CA PRO A 237 -2.57 15.93 -14.30
C PRO A 237 -3.29 16.74 -15.38
N SER A 238 -3.76 16.08 -16.43
CA SER A 238 -4.56 16.72 -17.49
C SER A 238 -6.06 16.75 -17.19
N SER A 239 -6.50 16.01 -16.18
CA SER A 239 -7.90 15.85 -15.75
C SER A 239 -7.95 15.26 -14.34
N ASP A 240 -9.14 15.25 -13.72
CA ASP A 240 -9.37 14.69 -12.38
C ASP A 240 -9.25 13.15 -12.35
N ALA A 241 -9.36 12.50 -13.50
CA ALA A 241 -9.04 11.08 -13.68
C ALA A 241 -7.53 10.76 -13.60
N GLN A 242 -6.66 11.72 -13.34
CA GLN A 242 -5.22 11.51 -13.17
C GLN A 242 -4.74 12.01 -11.82
N VAL A 243 -3.85 11.23 -11.18
CA VAL A 243 -3.21 11.62 -9.93
C VAL A 243 -1.71 11.73 -10.12
N ARG A 244 -1.12 12.82 -9.61
CA ARG A 244 0.32 13.05 -9.70
C ARG A 244 1.05 12.29 -8.59
N LEU A 245 2.07 11.55 -8.97
CA LEU A 245 3.02 10.89 -8.07
C LEU A 245 4.33 11.68 -7.94
N PHE A 246 5.05 11.50 -6.81
CA PHE A 246 6.25 12.29 -6.50
C PHE A 246 7.54 11.46 -6.39
N ASN A 247 7.48 10.17 -6.07
CA ASN A 247 8.63 9.28 -5.96
C ASN A 247 8.86 8.45 -7.23
N ARG A 248 9.54 9.06 -8.22
CA ARG A 248 9.74 8.44 -9.56
C ARG A 248 10.71 7.27 -9.60
N ARG A 249 11.43 7.02 -8.50
CA ARG A 249 12.52 6.04 -8.45
C ARG A 249 12.22 4.88 -7.51
N LEU A 250 11.01 4.82 -6.95
CA LEU A 250 10.62 3.80 -5.98
C LEU A 250 10.78 2.39 -6.58
N PRO A 251 11.68 1.56 -6.04
CA PRO A 251 11.69 0.14 -6.30
C PRO A 251 10.52 -0.50 -5.55
N THR A 252 9.73 -1.32 -6.25
CA THR A 252 8.57 -2.00 -5.69
C THR A 252 8.71 -3.52 -5.82
N TYR A 253 8.30 -4.25 -4.78
CA TYR A 253 8.26 -5.70 -4.72
C TYR A 253 6.89 -6.14 -4.21
N HIS A 254 6.09 -6.76 -5.08
CA HIS A 254 4.72 -7.15 -4.77
C HIS A 254 4.62 -8.67 -4.79
N VAL A 255 4.34 -9.25 -3.63
CA VAL A 255 3.95 -10.66 -3.50
C VAL A 255 2.44 -10.74 -3.49
N HIS A 256 1.82 -11.59 -4.30
CA HIS A 256 0.36 -11.80 -4.27
C HIS A 256 0.01 -13.22 -4.66
N ASN A 257 -1.18 -13.67 -4.30
CA ASN A 257 -1.59 -15.05 -4.54
C ASN A 257 -2.08 -15.22 -5.98
N ASP A 258 -1.84 -16.37 -6.59
CA ASP A 258 -2.42 -16.73 -7.90
C ASP A 258 -3.95 -16.79 -7.84
N CYS A 259 -4.47 -17.27 -6.72
CA CYS A 259 -5.85 -17.27 -6.32
C CYS A 259 -5.96 -16.41 -5.06
N ASP A 260 -6.38 -15.16 -5.26
CA ASP A 260 -6.54 -14.15 -4.22
C ASP A 260 -8.02 -13.75 -4.08
N ILE A 261 -8.40 -13.17 -2.93
CA ILE A 261 -9.77 -12.81 -2.65
C ILE A 261 -10.33 -11.94 -3.78
N ALA A 262 -11.55 -12.25 -4.22
CA ALA A 262 -12.25 -11.44 -5.20
C ALA A 262 -11.47 -11.20 -6.52
N GLY A 263 -10.48 -12.05 -6.87
CA GLY A 263 -9.68 -11.82 -8.06
C GLY A 263 -8.73 -10.63 -7.92
N ILE A 264 -8.16 -10.40 -6.74
CA ILE A 264 -7.09 -9.41 -6.55
C ILE A 264 -5.86 -9.71 -7.42
N CYS A 265 -5.58 -10.96 -7.78
CA CYS A 265 -4.42 -11.30 -8.61
C CYS A 265 -4.38 -10.55 -9.96
N PRO A 266 -5.39 -10.67 -10.85
CA PRO A 266 -5.39 -9.89 -12.10
C PRO A 266 -5.45 -8.37 -11.86
N ASN A 267 -6.01 -7.93 -10.71
CA ASN A 267 -5.97 -6.52 -10.31
C ASN A 267 -4.55 -6.03 -9.96
N GLY A 268 -3.73 -6.88 -9.32
CA GLY A 268 -2.31 -6.65 -9.11
C GLY A 268 -1.52 -6.62 -10.42
N GLU A 269 -1.84 -7.48 -11.39
CA GLU A 269 -1.24 -7.44 -12.72
C GLU A 269 -1.56 -6.14 -13.49
N LEU A 270 -2.79 -5.61 -13.31
CA LEU A 270 -3.17 -4.29 -13.81
C LEU A 270 -2.33 -3.18 -13.15
N LEU A 271 -2.19 -3.21 -11.82
CA LEU A 271 -1.35 -2.25 -11.08
C LEU A 271 0.09 -2.25 -11.60
N ARG A 272 0.70 -3.44 -11.75
CA ARG A 272 2.03 -3.61 -12.34
C ARG A 272 2.09 -2.93 -13.71
N THR A 273 1.13 -3.18 -14.57
CA THR A 273 1.08 -2.62 -15.93
C THR A 273 1.00 -1.08 -15.90
N GLN A 274 0.16 -0.51 -15.04
CA GLN A 274 0.03 0.94 -14.87
C GLN A 274 1.33 1.59 -14.39
N LEU A 275 1.99 1.00 -13.38
CA LEU A 275 3.23 1.53 -12.82
C LEU A 275 4.42 1.36 -13.78
N GLN A 276 4.50 0.25 -14.50
CA GLN A 276 5.52 0.05 -15.54
C GLN A 276 5.36 1.03 -16.71
N ALA A 277 4.12 1.39 -17.08
CA ALA A 277 3.87 2.38 -18.13
C ALA A 277 4.46 3.77 -17.81
N ILE A 278 4.55 4.12 -16.53
CA ILE A 278 5.21 5.35 -16.06
C ILE A 278 6.67 5.12 -15.61
N ARG A 279 7.23 3.94 -15.85
CA ARG A 279 8.63 3.54 -15.57
C ARG A 279 8.99 3.39 -14.08
N ILE A 280 8.02 3.05 -13.23
CA ILE A 280 8.32 2.56 -11.88
C ILE A 280 8.91 1.15 -11.96
N GLY A 281 9.95 0.90 -11.18
CA GLY A 281 10.55 -0.43 -11.07
C GLY A 281 9.63 -1.34 -10.27
N PHE A 282 9.17 -2.45 -10.87
CA PHE A 282 8.18 -3.34 -10.28
C PHE A 282 8.63 -4.80 -10.41
N THR A 283 8.88 -5.43 -9.26
CA THR A 283 9.12 -6.87 -9.14
C THR A 283 7.83 -7.53 -8.68
N ASP A 284 7.36 -8.49 -9.48
CA ASP A 284 6.08 -9.14 -9.28
C ASP A 284 6.28 -10.64 -8.99
N VAL A 285 5.68 -11.11 -7.91
CA VAL A 285 5.79 -12.48 -7.42
C VAL A 285 4.39 -13.02 -7.15
N ILE A 286 3.96 -13.94 -8.01
CA ILE A 286 2.70 -14.66 -7.86
C ILE A 286 2.99 -15.97 -7.13
N ILE A 287 2.23 -16.27 -6.08
CA ILE A 287 2.42 -17.47 -5.25
C ILE A 287 1.14 -18.31 -5.17
N ASN A 288 1.28 -19.63 -5.13
CA ASN A 288 0.13 -20.52 -4.89
C ASN A 288 -0.21 -20.64 -3.39
N SER A 289 -1.20 -21.49 -3.07
CA SER A 289 -1.60 -21.77 -1.69
C SER A 289 -0.49 -22.36 -0.80
N ALA A 290 0.49 -23.04 -1.41
CA ALA A 290 1.70 -23.53 -0.74
C ALA A 290 2.83 -22.47 -0.67
N GLN A 291 2.53 -21.22 -1.02
CA GLN A 291 3.47 -20.09 -1.13
C GLN A 291 4.63 -20.33 -2.11
N GLN A 292 4.47 -21.27 -3.04
CA GLN A 292 5.45 -21.50 -4.10
C GLN A 292 5.19 -20.54 -5.24
N ARG A 293 6.27 -20.00 -5.83
CA ARG A 293 6.16 -19.11 -6.98
C ARG A 293 5.51 -19.83 -8.16
N VAL A 294 4.54 -19.17 -8.78
CA VAL A 294 3.90 -19.59 -10.03
C VAL A 294 4.00 -18.48 -11.08
N ALA A 295 3.61 -18.78 -12.32
CA ALA A 295 3.84 -17.90 -13.46
C ALA A 295 2.70 -16.90 -13.73
N ALA A 296 1.49 -17.19 -13.26
CA ALA A 296 0.29 -16.42 -13.59
C ALA A 296 -0.79 -16.60 -12.51
N CYS A 297 -1.78 -15.71 -12.53
CA CYS A 297 -3.02 -15.86 -11.78
C CYS A 297 -3.79 -17.12 -12.22
N LEU A 298 -4.59 -17.65 -11.32
CA LEU A 298 -5.51 -18.73 -11.60
C LEU A 298 -6.84 -18.14 -12.07
N ASP A 299 -7.16 -18.25 -13.36
CA ASP A 299 -8.39 -17.72 -13.97
C ASP A 299 -9.67 -18.13 -13.22
N ALA A 300 -9.67 -19.34 -12.64
CA ALA A 300 -10.80 -19.87 -11.88
C ALA A 300 -11.08 -19.06 -10.60
N CYS A 301 -10.12 -18.27 -10.13
CA CYS A 301 -10.25 -17.33 -9.01
C CYS A 301 -10.48 -15.88 -9.46
N GLY A 302 -10.93 -15.70 -10.71
CA GLY A 302 -11.37 -14.43 -11.26
C GLY A 302 -10.41 -13.89 -12.31
N THR A 303 -10.98 -13.25 -13.34
CA THR A 303 -10.24 -12.64 -14.45
C THR A 303 -10.53 -11.14 -14.59
N ASN A 304 -11.36 -10.57 -13.71
CA ASN A 304 -11.71 -9.15 -13.76
C ASN A 304 -10.53 -8.31 -13.24
N PRO A 305 -9.90 -7.45 -14.08
CA PRO A 305 -8.76 -6.64 -13.65
C PRO A 305 -9.14 -5.53 -12.66
N ASP A 306 -10.42 -5.23 -12.46
CA ASP A 306 -10.89 -4.31 -11.43
C ASP A 306 -11.21 -5.04 -10.10
N ALA A 307 -10.91 -6.34 -9.99
CA ALA A 307 -11.42 -7.26 -8.97
C ALA A 307 -12.96 -7.41 -9.03
N ASP A 308 -13.45 -8.58 -8.65
CA ASP A 308 -14.87 -8.92 -8.68
C ASP A 308 -15.51 -8.66 -7.31
N VAL A 309 -16.65 -7.96 -7.29
CA VAL A 309 -17.44 -7.75 -6.07
C VAL A 309 -18.57 -8.78 -5.91
N ASN A 310 -18.78 -9.62 -6.92
CA ASN A 310 -19.84 -10.61 -6.95
C ASN A 310 -19.31 -12.02 -6.68
N PHE A 311 -19.74 -12.59 -5.55
CA PHE A 311 -19.42 -13.96 -5.18
C PHE A 311 -19.79 -14.99 -6.28
N ALA A 312 -20.94 -14.80 -6.94
CA ALA A 312 -21.47 -15.77 -7.90
C ALA A 312 -20.60 -15.91 -9.15
N ASP A 313 -19.90 -14.85 -9.52
CA ASP A 313 -19.07 -14.79 -10.72
C ASP A 313 -17.65 -15.36 -10.45
N ASN A 314 -17.24 -15.44 -9.17
CA ASN A 314 -15.92 -15.87 -8.77
C ASN A 314 -15.88 -16.69 -7.45
N PRO A 315 -16.51 -17.88 -7.40
CA PRO A 315 -16.65 -18.63 -6.15
C PRO A 315 -15.31 -19.09 -5.56
N LEU A 316 -14.28 -19.39 -6.37
CA LEU A 316 -12.96 -19.78 -5.84
C LEU A 316 -12.18 -18.59 -5.30
N GLY A 317 -12.27 -17.41 -5.92
CA GLY A 317 -11.69 -16.20 -5.36
C GLY A 317 -12.25 -15.90 -3.97
N TYR A 318 -13.55 -16.10 -3.75
CA TYR A 318 -14.16 -15.87 -2.43
C TYR A 318 -14.01 -17.00 -1.42
N THR A 319 -13.52 -18.18 -1.82
CA THR A 319 -13.26 -19.30 -0.90
C THR A 319 -11.76 -19.48 -0.70
N VAL A 320 -11.09 -20.17 -1.63
CA VAL A 320 -9.65 -20.41 -1.62
C VAL A 320 -8.88 -19.09 -1.64
N GLY A 321 -9.34 -18.11 -2.42
CA GLY A 321 -8.72 -16.78 -2.48
C GLY A 321 -8.80 -16.05 -1.14
N SER A 322 -9.94 -16.09 -0.45
CA SER A 322 -10.09 -15.53 0.91
C SER A 322 -9.15 -16.19 1.93
N GLU A 323 -8.99 -17.51 1.87
CA GLU A 323 -8.06 -18.25 2.75
C GLU A 323 -6.61 -17.85 2.49
N ASN A 324 -6.22 -17.76 1.22
CA ASN A 324 -4.88 -17.32 0.81
C ASN A 324 -4.62 -15.86 1.18
N HIS A 325 -5.59 -14.97 0.93
CA HIS A 325 -5.52 -13.55 1.28
C HIS A 325 -5.35 -13.35 2.78
N GLY A 326 -6.03 -14.18 3.59
CA GLY A 326 -6.06 -14.13 5.05
C GLY A 326 -4.80 -14.64 5.76
N ARG A 327 -3.77 -15.08 5.03
CA ARG A 327 -2.46 -15.48 5.61
C ARG A 327 -1.31 -14.60 5.12
N TRP A 328 -0.37 -14.28 6.00
CA TRP A 328 0.90 -13.65 5.62
C TRP A 328 1.81 -14.62 4.80
N PRO A 329 2.57 -14.15 3.80
CA PRO A 329 3.46 -14.98 2.99
C PRO A 329 4.78 -15.24 3.73
N SER A 330 4.71 -15.97 4.84
CA SER A 330 5.86 -16.20 5.73
C SER A 330 7.13 -16.75 5.05
N LEU A 331 7.01 -17.50 3.94
CA LEU A 331 8.16 -17.98 3.16
C LEU A 331 8.88 -16.86 2.38
N TRP A 332 8.24 -15.70 2.19
CA TRP A 332 8.74 -14.58 1.39
C TRP A 332 9.22 -13.39 2.22
N THR A 333 9.04 -13.40 3.55
CA THR A 333 9.47 -12.32 4.43
C THR A 333 10.96 -12.01 4.29
N GLN A 334 11.80 -13.04 4.23
CA GLN A 334 13.25 -12.86 4.05
C GLN A 334 13.55 -12.18 2.71
N ASP A 335 12.89 -12.59 1.62
CA ASP A 335 13.09 -12.00 0.29
C ASP A 335 12.64 -10.53 0.25
N MET A 336 11.54 -10.18 0.92
CA MET A 336 11.09 -8.79 1.06
C MET A 336 12.11 -7.93 1.84
N LEU A 337 12.70 -8.47 2.91
CA LEU A 337 13.74 -7.79 3.69
C LEU A 337 15.07 -7.67 2.92
N ASP A 338 15.42 -8.67 2.12
CA ASP A 338 16.58 -8.63 1.22
C ASP A 338 16.38 -7.63 0.07
N PHE A 339 15.15 -7.49 -0.42
CA PHE A 339 14.79 -6.43 -1.36
C PHE A 339 15.04 -5.05 -0.74
N PHE A 340 14.62 -4.80 0.49
CA PHE A 340 14.93 -3.55 1.19
C PHE A 340 16.43 -3.32 1.32
N ARG A 341 17.18 -4.32 1.80
CA ARG A 341 18.64 -4.27 1.96
C ARG A 341 19.35 -3.76 0.71
N THR A 342 18.92 -4.22 -0.47
CA THR A 342 19.54 -3.92 -1.76
C THR A 342 19.12 -2.58 -2.38
N HIS A 343 18.12 -1.90 -1.79
CA HIS A 343 17.56 -0.65 -2.32
C HIS A 343 17.57 0.51 -1.29
N PRO A 344 18.73 0.95 -0.77
CA PRO A 344 18.79 2.22 -0.05
C PRO A 344 18.51 3.41 -0.98
N LEU A 345 18.10 4.54 -0.39
CA LEU A 345 18.17 5.83 -1.08
C LEU A 345 19.61 6.12 -1.51
N ARG A 346 19.78 6.52 -2.77
CA ARG A 346 21.06 6.85 -3.38
C ARG A 346 21.35 8.34 -3.33
#